data_AF-K1TTY3-F1
#
_entry.id   AF-K1TTY3-F1
#
_cell.length_a   1.000
_cell.length_b   1.000
_cell.length_c   1.000
_cell.angle_alpha   90.00
_cell.angle_beta   90.00
_cell.angle_gamma   90.00
#
_symmetry.space_group_name_H-M   'P 1'
#
loop_
_entity.id
_entity.type
_entity.pdbx_description
1 polymer ?
#
loop_
_entity_poly.entity_id
_entity_poly.type
_entity_poly.pdbx_seq_one_letter_code
_entity_poly.pdbx_strand_id
1 'polypeptide(L)'
;MKKIFRNLMMLLCALTALVSCDESGDKIYLDGFKASDLMASASDVKLSVDNSKDVVLSLAWQNPSLLSSDETKPAGNGVLKTYLQVSASENFTSEKEYTVTDLSKAFTGADLNAAAKDLVFLSSFFIQLFGVSL
;
A
#
# COMPACT_ATOMS: atom_id res chain seq x y z
N MET A 1 -34.50 -15.75 51.48
CA MET A 1 -33.72 -14.97 50.49
C MET A 1 -33.13 -15.78 49.32
N LYS A 2 -32.99 -17.12 49.35
CA LYS A 2 -32.44 -17.89 48.21
C LYS A 2 -33.25 -17.87 46.90
N LYS A 3 -34.59 -17.75 46.96
CA LYS A 3 -35.47 -17.78 45.77
C LYS A 3 -35.37 -16.51 44.91
N ILE A 4 -35.19 -15.34 45.55
CA ILE A 4 -35.07 -14.06 44.86
C ILE A 4 -33.74 -13.98 44.10
N PHE A 5 -32.63 -14.39 44.72
CA PHE A 5 -31.32 -14.43 44.05
C PHE A 5 -31.29 -15.41 42.87
N ARG A 6 -31.96 -16.56 42.99
CA ARG A 6 -32.06 -17.52 41.88
C ARG A 6 -32.87 -16.98 40.71
N ASN A 7 -33.98 -16.28 41.00
CA ASN A 7 -34.83 -15.69 39.97
C ASN A 7 -34.15 -14.48 39.30
N LEU A 8 -33.42 -13.68 40.08
CA LEU A 8 -32.60 -12.58 39.58
C LEU A 8 -31.45 -13.08 38.70
N MET A 9 -30.78 -14.17 39.08
CA MET A 9 -29.71 -14.77 38.30
C MET A 9 -30.21 -15.41 37.00
N MET A 10 -31.40 -16.03 37.01
CA MET A 10 -32.05 -16.52 35.78
C MET A 10 -32.47 -15.37 34.86
N LEU A 11 -33.00 -14.26 35.40
CA LEU A 11 -33.36 -13.08 34.62
C LEU A 11 -32.13 -12.43 33.98
N LEU A 12 -31.01 -12.38 34.71
CA LEU A 12 -29.74 -11.84 34.22
C LEU A 12 -29.17 -12.68 33.06
N CYS A 13 -29.21 -14.02 33.16
CA CYS A 13 -28.82 -14.90 32.05
C CYS A 13 -29.72 -14.77 30.81
N ALA A 14 -31.03 -14.53 31.00
CA ALA A 14 -31.95 -14.32 29.90
C ALA A 14 -31.73 -12.96 29.20
N LEU A 15 -31.36 -11.93 29.95
CA LEU A 15 -31.00 -10.61 29.41
C LEU A 15 -29.68 -10.65 28.63
N THR A 16 -28.68 -11.41 29.08
CA THR A 16 -27.40 -11.55 28.35
C THR A 16 -27.53 -12.33 27.04
N ALA A 17 -28.53 -13.21 26.92
CA ALA A 17 -28.80 -13.96 25.69
C ALA A 17 -29.45 -13.10 24.58
N LEU A 18 -30.02 -11.94 24.91
CA LEU A 18 -30.59 -10.99 23.95
C LEU A 18 -29.57 -9.95 23.44
N VAL A 19 -28.37 -9.90 24.04
CA VAL A 19 -27.30 -8.95 23.70
C VAL A 19 -26.14 -9.65 22.97
N SER A 20 -26.24 -10.95 22.66
CA SER A 20 -25.42 -11.52 21.59
C SER A 20 -25.99 -11.07 20.24
N CYS A 21 -25.87 -9.76 19.97
CA CYS A 21 -25.67 -9.29 18.60
C CYS A 21 -24.38 -9.93 18.15
N ASP A 22 -24.48 -11.14 17.59
CA ASP A 22 -23.47 -11.56 16.64
C ASP A 22 -23.48 -10.47 15.58
N GLU A 23 -22.36 -9.79 15.42
CA GLU A 23 -22.19 -8.79 14.38
C GLU A 23 -22.02 -9.56 13.06
N SER A 24 -23.09 -10.25 12.65
CA SER A 24 -23.29 -10.85 11.33
C SER A 24 -23.53 -9.74 10.29
N GLY A 25 -22.85 -8.61 10.45
CA GLY A 25 -22.63 -7.70 9.35
C GLY A 25 -21.65 -8.40 8.42
N ASP A 26 -22.07 -8.63 7.18
CA ASP A 26 -21.19 -9.10 6.13
C ASP A 26 -19.95 -8.20 6.10
N LYS A 27 -18.80 -8.76 6.48
CA LYS A 27 -17.54 -8.05 6.43
C LYS A 27 -17.19 -7.90 4.95
N ILE A 28 -17.30 -6.67 4.45
CA ILE A 28 -16.86 -6.35 3.10
C ILE A 28 -15.35 -6.28 3.12
N TYR A 29 -14.71 -7.27 2.51
CA TYR A 29 -13.28 -7.30 2.25
C TYR A 29 -12.99 -6.75 0.86
N LEU A 30 -11.84 -6.09 0.73
CA LEU A 30 -11.24 -5.73 -0.55
C LEU A 30 -10.18 -6.77 -0.90
N ASP A 31 -10.33 -7.37 -2.08
CA ASP A 31 -9.35 -8.27 -2.70
C ASP A 31 -8.81 -7.61 -3.97
N GLY A 32 -7.64 -8.02 -4.44
CA GLY A 32 -7.15 -7.58 -5.75
C GLY A 32 -5.97 -6.62 -5.74
N PHE A 33 -5.26 -6.43 -4.63
CA PHE A 33 -3.89 -5.93 -4.70
C PHE A 33 -2.95 -7.01 -5.26
N LYS A 34 -3.14 -7.39 -6.53
CA LYS A 34 -2.14 -8.13 -7.27
C LYS A 34 -1.00 -7.17 -7.58
N ALA A 35 0.23 -7.60 -7.30
CA ALA A 35 1.42 -6.82 -7.62
C ALA A 35 1.35 -6.39 -9.09
N SER A 36 1.33 -5.07 -9.32
CA SER A 36 1.36 -4.55 -10.67
C SER A 36 2.80 -4.55 -11.17
N ASP A 37 2.98 -5.01 -12.40
CA ASP A 37 4.30 -5.07 -13.00
C ASP A 37 4.84 -3.64 -13.14
N LEU A 38 5.96 -3.40 -12.47
CA LEU A 38 6.70 -2.15 -12.57
C LEU A 38 7.50 -2.17 -13.87
N MET A 39 7.08 -1.37 -14.84
CA MET A 39 7.77 -1.22 -16.12
C MET A 39 8.77 -0.08 -16.03
N ALA A 40 10.03 -0.34 -16.34
CA ALA A 40 11.08 0.66 -16.38
C ALA A 40 11.54 0.92 -17.83
N SER A 41 11.79 2.17 -18.17
CA SER A 41 12.33 2.55 -19.49
C SER A 41 13.79 2.14 -19.67
N ALA A 42 14.52 1.91 -18.57
CA ALA A 42 15.92 1.51 -18.55
C ALA A 42 16.20 0.67 -17.30
N SER A 43 17.07 -0.34 -17.43
CA SER A 43 17.62 -1.11 -16.31
C SER A 43 18.92 -0.51 -15.77
N ASP A 44 19.69 0.13 -16.66
CA ASP A 44 21.01 0.68 -16.37
C ASP A 44 21.03 2.16 -16.74
N VAL A 45 21.25 3.01 -15.74
CA VAL A 45 21.28 4.47 -15.92
C VAL A 45 22.65 4.99 -15.54
N LYS A 46 23.36 5.57 -16.51
CA LYS A 46 24.64 6.24 -16.28
C LYS A 46 24.39 7.71 -15.97
N LEU A 47 24.64 8.12 -14.72
CA LEU A 47 24.54 9.52 -14.32
C LEU A 47 25.78 10.30 -14.74
N SER A 48 25.58 11.45 -15.36
CA SER A 48 26.64 12.41 -15.69
C SER A 48 26.17 13.84 -15.44
N VAL A 49 27.10 14.79 -15.45
CA VAL A 49 26.74 16.22 -15.33
C VAL A 49 25.90 16.66 -16.52
N ASP A 50 26.15 16.10 -17.71
CA ASP A 50 25.49 16.48 -18.95
C ASP A 50 24.00 16.08 -18.97
N ASN A 51 23.65 14.93 -18.40
CA ASN A 51 22.26 14.43 -18.37
C ASN A 51 21.48 14.79 -17.10
N SER A 52 22.04 15.69 -16.27
CA SER A 52 21.45 16.09 -15.00
C SER A 52 20.01 16.60 -15.13
N LYS A 53 19.67 17.28 -16.23
CA LYS A 53 18.32 17.82 -16.49
C LYS A 53 17.46 16.91 -17.38
N ASP A 54 18.05 15.87 -17.96
CA ASP A 54 17.36 14.98 -18.87
C ASP A 54 16.59 13.93 -18.08
N VAL A 55 15.44 13.49 -18.59
CA VAL A 55 14.74 12.32 -18.07
C VAL A 55 15.55 11.09 -18.45
N VAL A 56 16.10 10.40 -17.45
CA VAL A 56 16.98 9.24 -17.64
C VAL A 56 16.32 7.92 -17.22
N LEU A 57 15.26 7.99 -16.42
CA LEU A 57 14.47 6.85 -16.01
C LEU A 57 13.00 7.24 -15.96
N SER A 58 12.16 6.47 -16.64
CA SER A 58 10.71 6.54 -16.50
C SER A 58 10.19 5.20 -16.03
N LEU A 59 9.30 5.26 -15.06
CA LEU A 59 8.61 4.12 -14.48
C LEU A 59 7.13 4.24 -14.79
N ALA A 60 6.50 3.14 -15.15
CA ALA A 60 5.06 3.06 -15.33
C ALA A 60 4.54 1.78 -14.70
N TRP A 61 3.32 1.83 -14.22
CA TRP A 61 2.62 0.68 -13.65
C TRP A 61 1.13 0.82 -13.90
N GLN A 62 0.39 -0.26 -13.72
CA GLN A 62 -1.06 -0.21 -13.69
C GLN A 62 -1.51 -0.16 -12.24
N ASN A 63 -2.63 0.52 -11.95
CA ASN A 63 -3.22 0.37 -10.61
C ASN A 63 -3.99 -0.95 -10.58
N PRO A 64 -3.77 -1.78 -9.57
CA PRO A 64 -4.59 -2.97 -9.40
C PRO A 64 -6.04 -2.57 -9.15
N SER A 65 -6.97 -3.33 -9.72
CA SER A 65 -8.39 -3.18 -9.45
C SER A 65 -8.67 -3.69 -8.04
N LEU A 66 -9.10 -2.82 -7.14
CA LEU A 66 -9.65 -3.26 -5.85
C LEU A 66 -11.05 -3.83 -6.11
N LEU A 67 -11.16 -5.15 -5.96
CA LEU A 67 -12.41 -5.88 -6.00
C LEU A 67 -13.02 -5.85 -4.60
N SER A 68 -14.28 -5.46 -4.53
CA SER A 68 -15.05 -5.60 -3.31
C SER A 68 -15.74 -6.97 -3.31
N SER A 69 -15.78 -7.60 -2.15
CA SER A 69 -16.61 -8.80 -1.92
C SER A 69 -18.11 -8.54 -2.09
N ASP A 70 -18.54 -7.27 -2.11
CA ASP A 70 -19.91 -6.84 -2.42
C ASP A 70 -19.90 -5.91 -3.66
N GLU A 71 -20.43 -6.41 -4.77
CA GLU A 71 -20.49 -5.71 -6.06
C GLU A 71 -21.31 -4.40 -6.00
N THR A 72 -22.20 -4.25 -5.02
CA THR A 72 -22.99 -3.02 -4.82
C THR A 72 -22.21 -1.92 -4.10
N LYS A 73 -21.04 -2.27 -3.52
CA LYS A 73 -20.12 -1.36 -2.83
C LYS A 73 -18.72 -1.49 -3.44
N PRO A 74 -18.52 -1.05 -4.70
CA PRO A 74 -17.21 -1.09 -5.33
C PRO A 74 -16.22 -0.22 -4.56
N ALA A 75 -14.95 -0.62 -4.55
CA ALA A 75 -13.89 0.20 -4.01
C ALA A 75 -13.80 1.51 -4.81
N GLY A 76 -13.90 2.64 -4.10
CA GLY A 76 -13.78 3.96 -4.72
C GLY A 76 -12.40 4.19 -5.31
N ASN A 77 -12.33 5.02 -6.35
CA ASN A 77 -11.04 5.49 -6.88
C ASN A 77 -10.31 6.29 -5.78
N GLY A 78 -9.04 5.98 -5.54
CA GLY A 78 -8.22 6.63 -4.48
C GLY A 78 -8.22 5.96 -3.11
N VAL A 79 -8.91 4.81 -2.93
CA VAL A 79 -8.74 3.96 -1.74
C VAL A 79 -7.34 3.37 -1.68
N LEU A 80 -6.79 3.00 -2.85
CA LEU A 80 -5.43 2.54 -2.98
C LEU A 80 -4.46 3.71 -2.97
N LYS A 81 -3.52 3.70 -2.03
CA LYS A 81 -2.36 4.60 -2.04
C LYS A 81 -1.16 3.84 -2.57
N THR A 82 -0.55 4.35 -3.63
CA THR A 82 0.63 3.76 -4.24
C THR A 82 1.88 4.56 -3.88
N TYR A 83 2.91 3.83 -3.50
CA TYR A 83 4.20 4.34 -3.09
C TYR A 83 5.28 3.70 -3.95
N LEU A 84 6.20 4.52 -4.44
CA LEU A 84 7.41 4.02 -5.06
C LEU A 84 8.53 4.08 -4.03
N GLN A 85 9.19 2.95 -3.79
CA GLN A 85 10.30 2.87 -2.87
C GLN A 85 11.59 2.59 -3.62
N VAL A 86 12.64 3.30 -3.24
CA VAL A 86 13.99 3.15 -3.78
C VAL A 86 14.93 2.78 -2.64
N SER A 87 15.73 1.73 -2.81
CA SER A 87 16.68 1.28 -1.80
C SER A 87 18.02 0.88 -2.42
N ALA A 88 19.09 0.95 -1.63
CA ALA A 88 20.37 0.36 -2.00
C ALA A 88 20.44 -1.16 -1.74
N SER A 89 19.42 -1.72 -1.07
CA SER A 89 19.34 -3.14 -0.69
C SER A 89 18.15 -3.80 -1.37
N GLU A 90 18.33 -5.03 -1.86
CA GLU A 90 17.24 -5.86 -2.41
C GLU A 90 16.12 -6.11 -1.39
N ASN A 91 16.44 -6.08 -0.10
CA ASN A 91 15.48 -6.31 0.98
C ASN A 91 14.81 -5.02 1.47
N PHE A 92 15.12 -3.86 0.87
CA PHE A 92 14.55 -2.55 1.23
C PHE A 92 14.57 -2.29 2.74
N THR A 93 15.75 -2.41 3.35
CA THR A 93 15.96 -2.16 4.79
C THR A 93 16.10 -0.66 5.12
N SER A 94 16.37 0.14 4.10
CA SER A 94 16.44 1.59 4.15
C SER A 94 16.00 2.11 2.79
N GLU A 95 14.87 2.79 2.78
CA GLU A 95 14.17 3.17 1.57
C GLU A 95 13.85 4.66 1.56
N LYS A 96 13.95 5.23 0.37
CA LYS A 96 13.39 6.54 0.07
C LYS A 96 12.04 6.32 -0.62
N GLU A 97 11.00 6.85 0.00
CA GLU A 97 9.63 6.71 -0.48
C GLU A 97 9.19 7.93 -1.30
N TYR A 98 8.48 7.68 -2.38
CA TYR A 98 7.80 8.69 -3.18
C TYR A 98 6.31 8.37 -3.24
N THR A 99 5.49 9.27 -2.69
CA THR A 99 4.05 9.24 -2.94
C THR A 99 3.80 9.61 -4.40
N VAL A 100 3.07 8.76 -5.10
CA VAL A 100 2.77 8.92 -6.53
C VAL A 100 1.26 8.90 -6.73
N THR A 101 0.74 9.92 -7.40
CA THR A 101 -0.70 10.05 -7.71
C THR A 101 -1.03 9.57 -9.11
N ASP A 102 -0.05 9.58 -10.00
CA ASP A 102 -0.17 9.11 -11.38
C ASP A 102 0.34 7.69 -11.53
N LEU A 103 -0.05 7.02 -12.62
CA LEU A 103 0.39 5.67 -12.99
C LEU A 103 1.83 5.61 -13.55
N SER A 104 2.58 6.70 -13.40
CA SER A 104 3.94 6.79 -13.88
C SER A 104 4.74 7.81 -13.09
N LYS A 105 6.07 7.66 -13.12
CA LYS A 105 7.01 8.61 -12.57
C LYS A 105 8.26 8.69 -13.42
N ALA A 106 8.62 9.90 -13.83
CA ALA A 106 9.90 10.19 -14.47
C ALA A 106 10.90 10.73 -13.45
N PHE A 107 12.16 10.34 -13.63
CA PHE A 107 13.30 10.84 -12.87
C PHE A 107 14.30 11.46 -13.83
N THR A 108 14.74 12.68 -13.48
CA THR A 108 15.89 13.29 -14.12
C THR A 108 17.21 12.74 -13.57
N GLY A 109 18.32 12.98 -14.26
CA GLY A 109 19.64 12.63 -13.76
C GLY A 109 19.93 13.24 -12.38
N ALA A 110 19.48 14.48 -12.15
CA ALA A 110 19.59 15.16 -10.86
C ALA A 110 18.77 14.47 -9.76
N ASP A 111 17.54 14.03 -10.07
CA ASP A 111 16.67 13.35 -9.09
C ASP A 111 17.29 12.04 -8.61
N LEU A 112 17.82 11.23 -9.54
CA LEU A 112 18.49 9.98 -9.20
C LEU A 112 19.79 10.21 -8.44
N ASN A 113 20.57 11.24 -8.81
CA ASN A 113 21.78 11.60 -8.08
C ASN A 113 21.49 12.05 -6.64
N ALA A 114 20.41 12.81 -6.44
CA ALA A 114 19.95 13.20 -5.12
C ALA A 114 19.47 11.99 -4.30
N ALA A 115 18.67 11.10 -4.91
CA ALA A 115 18.24 9.86 -4.27
C ALA A 115 19.44 8.98 -3.87
N ALA A 116 20.44 8.88 -4.73
CA ALA A 116 21.65 8.11 -4.45
C ALA A 116 22.45 8.70 -3.28
N LYS A 117 22.55 10.02 -3.21
CA LYS A 117 23.21 10.72 -2.10
C LYS A 117 22.47 10.51 -0.78
N ASP A 118 21.14 10.61 -0.78
CA ASP A 118 20.31 10.43 0.41
C ASP A 118 20.40 9.00 0.96
N LEU A 119 20.52 8.02 0.06
CA LEU A 119 20.71 6.60 0.40
C LEU A 119 22.20 6.24 0.63
N VAL A 120 23.11 7.21 0.56
CA VAL A 120 24.57 7.07 0.79
C VAL A 120 25.19 5.97 -0.09
N PHE A 121 24.92 6.05 -1.39
CA PHE A 121 25.09 4.94 -2.31
C PHE A 121 25.86 5.36 -3.60
N LEU A 122 26.64 4.44 -4.21
CA LEU A 122 27.62 4.75 -5.28
C LEU A 122 27.58 3.88 -6.57
N SER A 123 26.82 2.79 -6.67
CA SER A 123 26.88 1.79 -7.80
C SER A 123 25.54 1.27 -8.41
N SER A 124 24.73 0.46 -7.71
CA SER A 124 23.36 0.01 -8.03
C SER A 124 22.26 0.28 -6.96
N PHE A 125 21.02 0.53 -7.37
CA PHE A 125 19.84 0.64 -6.48
C PHE A 125 18.67 -0.21 -7.00
N PHE A 126 17.74 -0.53 -6.10
CA PHE A 126 16.54 -1.30 -6.35
C PHE A 126 15.31 -0.41 -6.21
N ILE A 127 14.31 -0.62 -7.07
CA ILE A 127 13.04 0.10 -7.03
C ILE A 127 11.92 -0.92 -6.96
N GLN A 128 10.94 -0.67 -6.08
CA GLN A 128 9.71 -1.44 -6.04
C GLN A 128 8.48 -0.55 -5.88
N LEU A 129 7.35 -1.09 -6.34
CA LEU A 129 6.04 -0.48 -6.17
C LEU A 129 5.32 -1.13 -4.99
N PHE A 130 4.89 -0.31 -4.03
CA PHE A 130 4.03 -0.73 -2.93
C PHE A 130 2.67 -0.09 -3.04
N GLY A 131 1.63 -0.82 -2.67
CA GLY A 131 0.30 -0.26 -2.49
C GLY A 131 -0.29 -0.69 -1.15
N VAL A 132 -0.92 0.27 -0.49
CA VAL A 132 -1.61 0.05 0.79
C VAL A 132 -3.09 0.29 0.54
N SER A 133 -3.92 -0.74 0.78
CA SER A 133 -5.37 -0.59 0.91
C SER A 133 -5.67 -0.14 2.33
N LEU A 134 -6.42 0.95 2.46
CA LEU A 134 -6.98 1.39 3.75
C LEU A 134 -8.16 0.51 4.17
#